data_AF-A0A0P7H0J0-F1
#
_entry.id   AF-A0A0P7H0J0-F1
#
_cell.length_a   1.000
_cell.length_b   1.000
_cell.length_c   1.000
_cell.angle_alpha   90.00
_cell.angle_beta   90.00
_cell.angle_gamma   90.00
#
_symmetry.space_group_name_H-M   'P 1'
#
loop_
_entity.id
_entity.type
_entity.pdbx_description
1 polymer ?
#
loop_
_entity_poly.entity_id
_entity_poly.type
_entity_poly.pdbx_seq_one_letter_code
_entity_poly.pdbx_strand_id
1 'polypeptide(L)' 'MNVRDAKPEDAAEIAAVASASWHAAYDDLLGADTVEATVDSWYDADSLREEIRETGEGAVAFWSPMPTE' A
#
# COMPACT_ATOMS: atom_id res chain seq x y z
N MET A 1 16.03 15.84 -0.24
CA MET A 1 15.05 14.87 0.26
C MET A 1 14.26 15.57 1.35
N ASN A 2 12.95 15.72 1.18
CA ASN A 2 12.05 16.27 2.22
C ASN A 2 11.06 15.17 2.57
N VAL A 3 10.95 14.84 3.87
CA VAL A 3 10.04 13.83 4.39
C VAL A 3 8.97 14.56 5.20
N ARG A 4 7.71 14.28 4.89
CA ARG A 4 6.53 14.87 5.54
C ARG A 4 5.47 13.79 5.70
N ASP A 5 4.50 14.05 6.55
CA ASP A 5 3.32 13.22 6.65
C ASP A 5 2.59 13.13 5.30
N ALA A 6 2.09 11.94 5.01
CA ALA A 6 1.27 11.68 3.84
C ALA A 6 -0.05 12.44 3.97
N LYS A 7 -0.48 13.04 2.87
CA LYS A 7 -1.78 13.69 2.77
C LYS A 7 -2.72 12.83 1.93
N PRO A 8 -4.04 13.00 2.08
CA PRO A 8 -5.03 12.23 1.30
C PRO A 8 -4.92 12.47 -0.22
N GLU A 9 -4.22 13.50 -0.66
CA GLU A 9 -3.89 13.76 -2.07
C GLU A 9 -2.75 12.90 -2.59
N ASP A 10 -1.86 12.42 -1.71
CA ASP A 10 -0.71 11.58 -2.07
C ASP A 10 -1.10 10.10 -2.26
N ALA A 11 -2.33 9.72 -1.90
CA ALA A 11 -2.77 8.32 -1.87
C ALA A 11 -2.57 7.59 -3.21
N ALA A 12 -2.94 8.25 -4.32
CA ALA A 12 -2.79 7.68 -5.65
C ALA A 12 -1.32 7.48 -6.05
N GLU A 13 -0.43 8.41 -5.66
CA GLU A 13 1.00 8.28 -5.94
C GLU A 13 1.66 7.20 -5.08
N ILE A 14 1.25 7.09 -3.81
CA ILE A 14 1.71 6.03 -2.90
C ILE A 14 1.29 4.65 -3.44
N ALA A 15 0.02 4.51 -3.85
CA ALA A 15 -0.48 3.27 -4.45
C ALA A 15 0.28 2.88 -5.74
N ALA A 16 0.58 3.86 -6.60
CA ALA A 16 1.35 3.61 -7.82
C ALA A 16 2.79 3.14 -7.53
N VAL A 17 3.47 3.78 -6.57
CA VAL A 17 4.83 3.38 -6.17
C VAL A 17 4.84 2.00 -5.52
N ALA A 18 3.83 1.71 -4.68
CA ALA A 18 3.66 0.39 -4.08
C ALA A 18 3.46 -0.68 -5.15
N SER A 19 2.51 -0.48 -6.08
CA SER A 19 2.27 -1.38 -7.21
C SER A 19 3.53 -1.65 -8.01
N ALA A 20 4.23 -0.61 -8.45
CA ALA A 20 5.46 -0.76 -9.23
C ALA A 20 6.55 -1.54 -8.46
N SER A 21 6.67 -1.33 -7.15
CA SER A 21 7.65 -2.02 -6.31
C SER A 21 7.30 -3.48 -6.11
N TRP A 22 6.02 -3.79 -5.93
CA TRP A 22 5.52 -5.16 -5.79
C TRP A 22 5.67 -5.95 -7.08
N HIS A 23 5.31 -5.36 -8.22
CA HIS A 23 5.52 -5.98 -9.52
C HIS A 23 7.01 -6.29 -9.77
N ALA A 24 7.89 -5.32 -9.51
CA ALA A 24 9.33 -5.51 -9.68
C ALA A 24 9.94 -6.59 -8.76
N ALA A 25 9.36 -6.83 -7.58
CA ALA A 25 9.89 -7.77 -6.60
C ALA A 25 9.25 -9.17 -6.67
N TYR A 26 7.98 -9.25 -7.02
CA TYR A 26 7.17 -10.47 -6.84
C TYR A 26 6.53 -11.01 -8.10
N ASP A 27 6.57 -10.32 -9.25
CA ASP A 27 5.98 -10.84 -10.49
C ASP A 27 6.58 -12.19 -10.90
N ASP A 28 7.90 -12.34 -10.79
CA ASP A 28 8.60 -13.59 -11.10
C ASP A 28 8.29 -14.73 -10.09
N LEU A 29 7.81 -14.39 -8.88
CA LEU A 29 7.58 -15.36 -7.80
C LEU A 29 6.11 -15.78 -7.67
N LEU A 30 5.20 -14.82 -7.76
CA LEU A 30 3.76 -15.00 -7.54
C LEU A 30 2.95 -14.89 -8.84
N GLY A 31 3.54 -14.32 -9.89
CA GLY A 31 2.85 -13.98 -11.14
C GLY A 31 2.17 -12.61 -11.07
N ALA A 32 2.22 -11.88 -12.18
CA ALA A 32 1.72 -10.51 -12.27
C ALA A 32 0.23 -10.37 -11.89
N ASP A 33 -0.64 -11.29 -12.31
CA ASP A 33 -2.07 -11.25 -11.93
C ASP A 33 -2.29 -11.38 -10.42
N THR A 34 -1.49 -12.19 -9.72
CA THR A 34 -1.61 -12.39 -8.26
C THR A 34 -1.10 -11.17 -7.52
N VAL A 35 -0.01 -10.58 -7.99
CA VAL A 35 0.53 -9.34 -7.45
C VAL A 35 -0.46 -8.19 -7.66
N GLU A 36 -1.02 -8.05 -8.86
CA GLU A 36 -2.02 -7.01 -9.18
C GLU A 36 -3.24 -7.13 -8.27
N ALA A 37 -3.82 -8.32 -8.12
CA ALA A 37 -4.98 -8.54 -7.26
C ALA A 37 -4.68 -8.27 -5.77
N THR A 38 -3.48 -8.61 -5.31
CA THR A 38 -3.06 -8.37 -3.92
C THR A 38 -2.85 -6.88 -3.65
N VAL A 39 -2.16 -6.19 -4.57
CA VAL A 39 -1.92 -4.75 -4.46
C VAL A 39 -3.23 -3.98 -4.58
N ASP A 40 -4.13 -4.33 -5.49
CA ASP A 40 -5.43 -3.67 -5.63
C ASP A 40 -6.26 -3.80 -4.35
N SER A 41 -6.23 -4.97 -3.70
CA SER A 41 -6.94 -5.18 -2.44
C SER A 41 -6.35 -4.41 -1.26
N TRP A 42 -5.04 -4.15 -1.22
CA TRP A 42 -4.35 -3.56 -0.06
C TRP A 42 -3.99 -2.09 -0.23
N TYR A 43 -3.81 -1.64 -1.47
CA TYR A 43 -3.44 -0.28 -1.86
C TYR A 43 -4.53 0.39 -2.71
N ASP A 44 -5.79 -0.03 -2.54
CA ASP A 44 -6.93 0.69 -3.12
C ASP A 44 -6.85 2.17 -2.72
N ALA A 45 -6.86 3.06 -3.72
CA ALA A 45 -6.54 4.46 -3.51
C ALA A 45 -7.62 5.20 -2.67
N ASP A 46 -8.88 4.77 -2.73
CA ASP A 46 -9.95 5.33 -1.90
C ASP A 46 -9.81 4.89 -0.44
N SER A 47 -9.55 3.60 -0.22
CA SER A 47 -9.26 3.04 1.11
C SER A 47 -8.02 3.68 1.72
N LEU A 48 -6.93 3.82 0.95
CA LEU A 48 -5.69 4.46 1.40
C LEU A 48 -5.89 5.94 1.71
N ARG A 49 -6.76 6.62 0.95
CA ARG A 49 -7.12 8.02 1.20
C ARG A 49 -7.88 8.17 2.51
N GLU A 50 -8.79 7.26 2.80
CA GLU A 50 -9.53 7.22 4.07
C GLU A 50 -8.58 6.89 5.22
N GLU A 51 -7.74 5.87 5.07
CA GLU A 51 -6.72 5.52 6.07
C GLU A 51 -5.75 6.67 6.33
N ILE A 52 -5.31 7.44 5.34
CA ILE A 52 -4.44 8.61 5.57
C ILE A 52 -5.18 9.72 6.31
N ARG A 53 -6.49 9.90 6.07
CA ARG A 53 -7.30 10.86 6.84
C ARG A 53 -7.41 10.44 8.30
N GLU A 54 -7.59 9.16 8.58
CA GLU A 54 -7.68 8.60 9.94
C GLU A 54 -6.31 8.49 10.63
N THR A 55 -5.26 8.13 9.88
CA THR A 55 -3.87 7.94 10.34
C THR A 55 -3.20 9.26 10.70
N GLY A 56 -3.73 10.41 10.26
CA GLY A 56 -3.39 11.70 10.86
C GLY A 56 -3.53 11.72 12.39
N GLU A 57 -4.21 10.72 12.97
CA GLU A 57 -4.41 10.50 14.40
C GLU A 57 -3.80 9.17 14.93
N GLY A 58 -3.14 8.35 14.10
CA GLY A 58 -2.48 7.11 14.55
C GLY A 58 -2.19 6.10 13.46
N ALA A 59 -0.92 5.98 13.06
CA ALA A 59 -0.48 5.04 12.05
C ALA A 59 -0.41 3.58 12.55
N VAL A 60 -0.55 2.67 11.58
CA VAL A 60 -0.15 1.24 11.52
C VAL A 60 -1.24 0.17 11.74
N ALA A 61 -2.10 -0.02 10.73
CA ALA A 61 -2.79 -1.31 10.49
C ALA A 61 -2.23 -2.08 9.27
N PHE A 62 -1.25 -1.53 8.55
CA PHE A 62 -0.63 -2.17 7.38
C PHE A 62 0.15 -3.47 7.71
N TRP A 63 0.61 -3.62 8.95
CA TRP A 63 1.26 -4.84 9.43
C TRP A 63 0.36 -5.49 10.47
N SER A 64 -0.52 -6.39 10.03
CA SER A 64 -0.95 -7.48 10.89
C SER A 64 0.10 -8.59 10.74
N PRO A 65 0.84 -8.99 11.79
CA PRO A 65 1.75 -10.11 11.67
C PRO A 65 0.93 -11.35 11.31
N MET A 66 1.22 -11.95 10.15
CA MET A 66 0.72 -13.29 9.80
C MET A 66 0.94 -14.21 11.00
N PRO A 67 -0.09 -14.92 11.50
CA PRO A 67 0.09 -15.84 12.61
C PRO A 67 1.09 -16.91 12.18
N THR A 68 2.26 -16.91 12.82
CA THR A 68 3.20 -18.04 12.75
C THR A 68 2.61 -19.16 13.61
N GLU A 69 2.13 -20.22 12.97
CA GLU A 69 1.93 -21.52 13.64
C GLU A 69 3.25 -22.09 14.17
#